data_AF-A0A7W4EJ49-F1
#
_entry.id   AF-A0A7W4EJ49-F1
#
_cell.length_a   1.000
_cell.length_b   1.000
_cell.length_c   1.000
_cell.angle_alpha   90.00
_cell.angle_beta   90.00
_cell.angle_gamma   90.00
#
_symmetry.space_group_name_H-M   'P 1'
#
loop_
_entity.id
_entity.type
_entity.pdbx_description
1 polymer ?
#
loop_
_entity_poly.entity_id
_entity_poly.type
_entity_poly.pdbx_seq_one_letter_code
_entity_poly.pdbx_strand_id
1 'polypeptide(L)'
;PEEYFDMNHYGIFFGGIIAPFAVLPNWLGCSLWILANSAFLYWVIRQLPLPKWAVIGVLFISVHDLYTAAAMQQFNVSIIALLLGAFVFIEKGKSHWATLFIVIGLLTKLYGIVGLAFFFFAKDKWRFVWSGLLWLGLLFCLPMLYSSTDYVISQYYEWYISLSEKNGSNLDTSHYNLQNLSLLGFLQRTGIYNNNLVVIAIGLVLFALPYLRINQYKNLKFRLLLLASVSIFLCLFSTGTENSTYIIAYVGIGIWFVSTPNKNKTLKIILLSLAILASLSPTDIFKPLKESYIIRYSLRAVPPALIWLSIIWEMCFLNFEENEENRYHRSVL
;
A
#
# COMPACT_ATOMS: atom_id res chain seq x y z
N PRO A 1 15.93 -19.73 4.17
CA PRO A 1 16.03 -20.50 5.43
C PRO A 1 17.47 -20.75 5.89
N GLU A 2 18.36 -21.25 5.02
CA GLU A 2 19.74 -21.63 5.41
C GLU A 2 20.62 -20.42 5.79
N GLU A 3 20.45 -19.27 5.15
CA GLU A 3 21.28 -18.08 5.42
C GLU A 3 20.67 -17.11 6.44
N TYR A 4 19.35 -16.95 6.45
CA TYR A 4 18.65 -15.90 7.20
C TYR A 4 17.53 -16.40 8.12
N PHE A 5 17.35 -17.72 8.25
CA PHE A 5 16.24 -18.33 8.99
C PHE A 5 14.84 -17.84 8.54
N ASP A 6 14.74 -17.38 7.28
CA ASP A 6 13.51 -16.84 6.72
C ASP A 6 12.38 -17.87 6.67
N MET A 7 11.20 -17.44 7.13
CA MET A 7 9.94 -18.15 7.00
C MET A 7 9.09 -17.56 5.87
N ASN A 8 8.32 -18.40 5.18
CA ASN A 8 7.40 -17.93 4.15
C ASN A 8 6.17 -17.29 4.79
N HIS A 9 6.02 -15.98 4.61
CA HIS A 9 4.87 -15.21 5.10
C HIS A 9 3.87 -14.87 3.99
N TYR A 10 3.95 -15.55 2.85
CA TYR A 10 3.04 -15.39 1.72
C TYR A 10 2.13 -16.61 1.60
N GLY A 11 0.90 -16.38 1.13
CA GLY A 11 -0.03 -17.46 0.86
C GLY A 11 0.48 -18.37 -0.27
N ILE A 12 0.06 -19.63 -0.28
CA ILE A 12 0.55 -20.66 -1.21
C ILE A 12 0.42 -20.29 -2.69
N PHE A 13 -0.57 -19.47 -3.04
CA PHE A 13 -0.73 -18.91 -4.38
C PHE A 13 0.49 -18.10 -4.86
N PHE A 14 1.22 -17.45 -3.95
CA PHE A 14 2.44 -16.73 -4.26
C PHE A 14 3.53 -17.62 -4.86
N GLY A 15 3.56 -18.90 -4.50
CA GLY A 15 4.49 -19.88 -5.08
C GLY A 15 4.42 -19.89 -6.61
N GLY A 16 3.22 -19.84 -7.19
CA GLY A 16 3.04 -19.78 -8.63
C GLY A 16 3.53 -18.48 -9.28
N ILE A 17 3.48 -17.36 -8.54
CA ILE A 17 3.95 -16.05 -9.02
C ILE A 17 5.48 -15.97 -9.03
N ILE A 18 6.12 -16.48 -7.97
CA ILE A 18 7.58 -16.39 -7.83
C ILE A 18 8.31 -17.52 -8.57
N ALA A 19 7.65 -18.66 -8.83
CA ALA A 19 8.25 -19.84 -9.45
C ALA A 19 9.05 -19.55 -10.74
N PRO A 20 8.57 -18.75 -11.72
CA PRO A 20 9.33 -18.47 -12.94
C PRO A 20 10.67 -17.78 -12.70
N PHE A 21 10.81 -17.07 -11.58
CA PHE A 21 12.04 -16.39 -11.18
C PHE A 21 12.91 -17.29 -10.30
N ALA A 22 12.29 -18.09 -9.42
CA ALA A 22 12.97 -18.95 -8.46
C ALA A 22 13.67 -20.17 -9.10
N VAL A 23 13.24 -20.62 -10.28
CA VAL A 23 13.89 -21.73 -11.01
C VAL A 23 15.16 -21.30 -11.77
N LEU A 24 15.43 -19.99 -11.87
CA LEU A 24 16.59 -19.44 -12.56
C LEU A 24 17.78 -19.32 -11.60
N PRO A 25 19.03 -19.19 -12.11
CA PRO A 25 20.17 -18.83 -11.27
C PRO A 25 19.88 -17.55 -10.46
N ASN A 26 20.26 -17.53 -9.17
CA ASN A 26 19.89 -16.47 -8.22
C ASN A 26 20.07 -15.05 -8.78
N TRP A 27 21.23 -14.74 -9.38
CA TRP A 27 21.49 -13.41 -9.93
C TRP A 27 20.48 -13.01 -11.02
N LEU A 28 20.06 -13.96 -11.87
CA LEU A 28 19.13 -13.70 -12.96
C LEU A 28 17.69 -13.66 -12.44
N GLY A 29 17.32 -14.63 -11.58
CA GLY A 29 16.00 -14.69 -10.95
C GLY A 29 15.68 -13.42 -10.16
N CYS A 30 16.58 -13.00 -9.26
CA CYS A 30 16.43 -11.77 -8.49
C CYS A 30 16.39 -10.52 -9.39
N SER A 31 17.23 -10.44 -10.42
CA SER A 31 17.24 -9.29 -11.34
C SER A 31 15.92 -9.17 -12.10
N LEU A 32 15.42 -10.28 -12.67
CA LEU A 32 14.16 -10.31 -13.38
C LEU A 32 12.97 -10.05 -12.44
N TRP A 33 13.04 -10.53 -11.20
CA TRP A 33 12.03 -10.26 -10.17
C TRP A 33 11.92 -8.78 -9.86
N ILE A 34 13.04 -8.10 -9.62
CA ILE A 34 13.07 -6.64 -9.38
C ILE A 34 12.53 -5.87 -10.59
N LEU A 35 12.96 -6.25 -11.79
CA LEU A 35 12.51 -5.62 -13.04
C LEU A 35 11.01 -5.81 -13.25
N ALA A 36 10.48 -7.02 -13.04
CA ALA A 36 9.07 -7.32 -13.20
C ALA A 36 8.20 -6.51 -12.22
N ASN A 37 8.58 -6.49 -10.93
CA ASN A 37 7.88 -5.71 -9.91
C ASN A 37 7.89 -4.20 -10.24
N SER A 38 9.05 -3.66 -10.62
CA SER A 38 9.20 -2.23 -10.93
C SER A 38 8.46 -1.85 -12.21
N ALA A 39 8.55 -2.68 -13.26
CA ALA A 39 7.83 -2.48 -14.52
C ALA A 39 6.32 -2.55 -14.33
N PHE A 40 5.83 -3.49 -13.49
CA PHE A 40 4.42 -3.60 -13.17
C PHE A 40 3.91 -2.35 -12.45
N LEU A 41 4.61 -1.87 -11.41
CA LEU A 41 4.24 -0.63 -10.72
C LEU A 41 4.25 0.57 -11.68
N TYR A 42 5.31 0.73 -12.48
CA TYR A 42 5.41 1.79 -13.47
C TYR A 42 4.24 1.76 -14.47
N TRP A 43 3.92 0.57 -14.99
CA TRP A 43 2.79 0.39 -15.91
C TRP A 43 1.48 0.82 -15.25
N VAL A 44 1.19 0.38 -14.02
CA VAL A 44 -0.07 0.74 -13.35
C VAL A 44 -0.15 2.23 -13.02
N ILE A 45 0.93 2.85 -12.53
CA ILE A 45 0.95 4.29 -12.22
C ILE A 45 0.60 5.12 -13.47
N ARG A 46 1.08 4.71 -14.64
CA ARG A 46 0.73 5.35 -15.92
C ARG A 46 -0.73 5.17 -16.34
N GLN A 47 -1.44 4.21 -15.77
CA GLN A 47 -2.86 3.97 -16.06
C GLN A 47 -3.78 4.75 -15.13
N LEU A 48 -3.24 5.40 -14.08
CA LEU A 48 -4.03 6.28 -13.22
C LEU A 48 -4.67 7.39 -14.08
N PRO A 49 -5.91 7.80 -13.77
CA PRO A 49 -6.63 8.85 -14.48
C PRO A 49 -6.08 10.24 -14.10
N LEU A 50 -4.78 10.44 -14.30
CA LEU A 50 -4.01 11.62 -13.95
C LEU A 50 -3.37 12.21 -15.23
N PRO A 51 -3.19 13.53 -15.31
CA PRO A 51 -2.39 14.13 -16.38
C PRO A 51 -0.92 13.69 -16.27
N LYS A 52 -0.18 13.74 -17.39
CA LYS A 52 1.22 13.26 -17.47
C LYS A 52 2.14 13.85 -16.39
N TRP A 53 2.04 15.15 -16.10
CA TRP A 53 2.85 15.80 -15.07
C TRP A 53 2.59 15.21 -13.67
N ALA A 54 1.34 14.85 -13.38
CA ALA A 54 0.96 14.28 -12.10
C ALA A 54 1.46 12.84 -11.96
N VAL A 55 1.41 12.05 -13.05
CA VAL A 55 2.03 10.72 -13.12
C VAL A 55 3.53 10.81 -12.83
N ILE A 56 4.24 11.78 -13.44
CA ILE A 56 5.65 12.04 -13.16
C ILE A 56 5.87 12.42 -11.70
N GLY A 57 4.99 13.26 -11.13
CA GLY A 57 5.04 13.64 -9.71
C GLY A 57 4.92 12.44 -8.76
N VAL A 58 3.99 11.51 -9.02
CA VAL A 58 3.85 10.27 -8.24
C VAL A 58 5.12 9.43 -8.33
N LEU A 59 5.63 9.20 -9.54
CA LEU A 59 6.86 8.43 -9.75
C LEU A 59 8.05 9.07 -9.01
N PHE A 60 8.23 10.38 -9.13
CA PHE A 60 9.34 11.11 -8.52
C PHE A 60 9.29 11.05 -6.99
N ILE A 61 8.11 11.24 -6.39
CA ILE A 61 7.94 11.17 -4.92
C ILE A 61 8.20 9.74 -4.39
N SER A 62 7.83 8.72 -5.16
CA SER A 62 7.95 7.31 -4.75
C SER A 62 9.29 6.65 -5.08
N VAL A 63 10.17 7.29 -5.86
CA VAL A 63 11.35 6.63 -6.46
C VAL A 63 12.35 6.12 -5.42
N HIS A 64 12.55 6.85 -4.33
CA HIS A 64 13.50 6.45 -3.29
C HIS A 64 13.00 5.23 -2.50
N ASP A 65 11.71 5.20 -2.16
CA ASP A 65 11.07 4.04 -1.55
C ASP A 65 11.00 2.84 -2.49
N LEU A 66 10.87 3.08 -3.81
CA LEU A 66 10.93 2.03 -4.82
C LEU A 66 12.33 1.43 -4.84
N TYR A 67 13.38 2.26 -4.84
CA TYR A 67 14.76 1.79 -4.73
C TYR A 67 14.97 0.97 -3.47
N THR A 68 14.50 1.45 -2.31
CA THR A 68 14.61 0.72 -1.03
C THR A 68 13.94 -0.65 -1.11
N ALA A 69 12.72 -0.72 -1.64
CA ALA A 69 11.99 -1.97 -1.78
C ALA A 69 12.64 -2.92 -2.81
N ALA A 70 13.15 -2.39 -3.93
CA ALA A 70 13.86 -3.14 -4.94
C ALA A 70 15.19 -3.72 -4.44
N ALA A 71 15.97 -2.92 -3.69
CA ALA A 71 17.22 -3.36 -3.07
C ALA A 71 16.99 -4.50 -2.06
N MET A 72 15.84 -4.49 -1.39
CA MET A 72 15.41 -5.57 -0.49
C MET A 72 14.64 -6.70 -1.21
N GLN A 73 14.50 -6.64 -2.55
CA GLN A 73 13.81 -7.64 -3.38
C GLN A 73 12.33 -7.89 -2.98
N GLN A 74 11.69 -6.87 -2.39
CA GLN A 74 10.39 -7.01 -1.72
C GLN A 74 9.20 -6.98 -2.68
N PHE A 75 8.23 -7.87 -2.44
CA PHE A 75 6.98 -7.93 -3.20
C PHE A 75 6.03 -6.75 -2.92
N ASN A 76 6.30 -5.93 -1.90
CA ASN A 76 5.47 -4.76 -1.55
C ASN A 76 5.28 -3.79 -2.74
N VAL A 77 6.23 -3.76 -3.70
CA VAL A 77 6.12 -3.01 -4.96
C VAL A 77 4.92 -3.50 -5.80
N SER A 78 4.76 -4.81 -5.94
CA SER A 78 3.59 -5.38 -6.63
C SER A 78 2.31 -5.25 -5.81
N ILE A 79 2.37 -5.26 -4.47
CA ILE A 79 1.17 -5.05 -3.64
C ILE A 79 0.54 -3.69 -3.91
N ILE A 80 1.34 -2.61 -3.95
CA ILE A 80 0.79 -1.29 -4.31
C ILE A 80 0.36 -1.26 -5.79
N ALA A 81 1.09 -1.89 -6.71
CA ALA A 81 0.67 -1.99 -8.10
C ALA A 81 -0.70 -2.71 -8.25
N LEU A 82 -0.94 -3.77 -7.49
CA LEU A 82 -2.22 -4.48 -7.47
C LEU A 82 -3.35 -3.58 -6.93
N LEU A 83 -3.10 -2.85 -5.85
CA LEU A 83 -4.06 -1.92 -5.27
C LEU A 83 -4.42 -0.78 -6.25
N LEU A 84 -3.42 -0.15 -6.87
CA LEU A 84 -3.62 0.86 -7.90
C LEU A 84 -4.36 0.29 -9.11
N GLY A 85 -4.03 -0.95 -9.51
CA GLY A 85 -4.63 -1.60 -10.68
C GLY A 85 -6.11 -1.91 -10.45
N ALA A 86 -6.46 -2.37 -9.24
CA ALA A 86 -7.84 -2.53 -8.82
C ALA A 86 -8.62 -1.21 -8.94
N PHE A 87 -8.06 -0.11 -8.43
CA PHE A 87 -8.64 1.22 -8.58
C PHE A 87 -8.82 1.63 -10.04
N VAL A 88 -7.77 1.50 -10.87
CA VAL A 88 -7.80 1.83 -12.30
C VAL A 88 -8.89 1.06 -13.04
N PHE A 89 -9.04 -0.23 -12.78
CA PHE A 89 -10.08 -1.03 -13.43
C PHE A 89 -11.49 -0.66 -12.95
N ILE A 90 -11.66 -0.30 -11.68
CA ILE A 90 -12.93 0.23 -11.16
C ILE A 90 -13.32 1.52 -11.87
N GLU A 91 -12.39 2.48 -12.00
CA GLU A 91 -12.62 3.73 -12.72
C GLU A 91 -13.00 3.49 -14.19
N LYS A 92 -12.37 2.48 -14.82
CA LYS A 92 -12.67 2.05 -16.20
C LYS A 92 -13.96 1.24 -16.32
N GLY A 93 -14.71 0.99 -15.23
CA GLY A 93 -15.94 0.19 -15.23
C GLY A 93 -15.71 -1.31 -15.45
N LYS A 94 -14.48 -1.78 -15.25
CA LYS A 94 -14.03 -3.16 -15.49
C LYS A 94 -13.93 -3.94 -14.17
N SER A 95 -15.05 -4.06 -13.44
CA SER A 95 -15.10 -4.71 -12.11
C SER A 95 -14.45 -6.09 -12.07
N HIS A 96 -14.61 -6.90 -13.13
CA HIS A 96 -14.02 -8.23 -13.24
C HIS A 96 -12.50 -8.23 -13.06
N TRP A 97 -11.80 -7.35 -13.78
CA TRP A 97 -10.34 -7.20 -13.70
C TRP A 97 -9.90 -6.56 -12.39
N ALA A 98 -10.69 -5.63 -11.85
CA ALA A 98 -10.40 -5.05 -10.55
C ALA A 98 -10.39 -6.12 -9.45
N THR A 99 -11.39 -6.99 -9.42
CA THR A 99 -11.46 -8.05 -8.42
C THR A 99 -10.39 -9.11 -8.59
N LEU A 100 -9.93 -9.40 -9.82
CA LEU A 100 -8.76 -10.25 -10.03
C LEU A 100 -7.53 -9.70 -9.28
N PHE A 101 -7.27 -8.39 -9.41
CA PHE A 101 -6.13 -7.74 -8.76
C PHE A 101 -6.26 -7.76 -7.24
N ILE A 102 -7.47 -7.55 -6.71
CA ILE A 102 -7.77 -7.66 -5.27
C ILE A 102 -7.49 -9.08 -4.77
N VAL A 103 -7.96 -10.10 -5.47
CA VAL A 103 -7.79 -11.50 -5.08
C VAL A 103 -6.33 -11.95 -5.17
N ILE A 104 -5.61 -11.60 -6.24
CA ILE A 104 -4.16 -11.84 -6.35
C ILE A 104 -3.44 -11.22 -5.15
N GLY A 105 -3.77 -9.96 -4.83
CA GLY A 105 -3.27 -9.29 -3.64
C GLY A 105 -3.57 -10.13 -2.40
N LEU A 106 -4.83 -10.44 -2.14
CA LEU A 106 -5.30 -11.16 -0.95
C LEU A 106 -4.61 -12.51 -0.75
N LEU A 107 -4.53 -13.33 -1.80
CA LEU A 107 -3.99 -14.69 -1.73
C LEU A 107 -2.46 -14.74 -1.72
N THR A 108 -1.78 -13.64 -2.06
CA THR A 108 -0.33 -13.50 -1.87
C THR A 108 -0.01 -12.92 -0.50
N LYS A 109 -0.68 -11.82 -0.14
CA LYS A 109 -0.53 -11.10 1.12
C LYS A 109 -1.88 -10.52 1.52
N LEU A 110 -2.29 -10.68 2.78
CA LEU A 110 -3.61 -10.23 3.26
C LEU A 110 -3.92 -8.74 2.98
N TYR A 111 -2.89 -7.92 2.71
CA TYR A 111 -3.01 -6.51 2.32
C TYR A 111 -3.93 -6.30 1.11
N GLY A 112 -4.07 -7.26 0.19
CA GLY A 112 -4.96 -7.09 -0.97
C GLY A 112 -6.44 -6.86 -0.62
N ILE A 113 -6.89 -7.29 0.56
CA ILE A 113 -8.27 -7.11 1.01
C ILE A 113 -8.73 -5.65 1.02
N VAL A 114 -7.80 -4.72 1.24
CA VAL A 114 -8.14 -3.29 1.33
C VAL A 114 -8.61 -2.71 0.01
N GLY A 115 -8.34 -3.38 -1.13
CA GLY A 115 -8.91 -3.00 -2.42
C GLY A 115 -10.44 -3.06 -2.45
N LEU A 116 -11.08 -3.80 -1.53
CA LEU A 116 -12.53 -3.78 -1.33
C LEU A 116 -13.06 -2.41 -0.88
N ALA A 117 -12.22 -1.52 -0.34
CA ALA A 117 -12.56 -0.13 -0.05
C ALA A 117 -13.15 0.59 -1.27
N PHE A 118 -12.75 0.19 -2.48
CA PHE A 118 -13.22 0.80 -3.72
C PHE A 118 -14.55 0.22 -4.23
N PHE A 119 -15.15 -0.74 -3.53
CA PHE A 119 -16.45 -1.33 -3.90
C PHE A 119 -17.54 -0.27 -4.11
N PHE A 120 -17.57 0.76 -3.27
CA PHE A 120 -18.56 1.84 -3.37
C PHE A 120 -18.43 2.68 -4.66
N PHE A 121 -17.28 2.60 -5.33
CA PHE A 121 -17.02 3.28 -6.60
C PHE A 121 -17.22 2.37 -7.83
N ALA A 122 -17.46 1.07 -7.62
CA ALA A 122 -17.76 0.16 -8.71
C ALA A 122 -19.11 0.50 -9.35
N LYS A 123 -19.10 0.71 -10.68
CA LYS A 123 -20.32 0.97 -11.47
C LYS A 123 -21.27 -0.23 -11.45
N ASP A 124 -20.72 -1.43 -11.63
CA ASP A 124 -21.44 -2.70 -11.60
C ASP A 124 -21.01 -3.49 -10.35
N LYS A 125 -21.78 -3.35 -9.27
CA LYS A 125 -21.53 -3.99 -7.96
C LYS A 125 -21.81 -5.49 -8.01
N TRP A 126 -22.79 -5.93 -8.79
CA TRP A 126 -23.11 -7.34 -8.93
C TRP A 126 -21.96 -8.10 -9.58
N ARG A 127 -21.48 -7.57 -10.73
CA ARG A 127 -20.30 -8.13 -11.40
C ARG A 127 -19.09 -8.11 -10.50
N PHE A 128 -18.87 -7.03 -9.73
CA PHE A 128 -17.77 -6.96 -8.77
C PHE A 128 -17.81 -8.11 -7.75
N VAL A 129 -18.95 -8.37 -7.11
CA VAL A 129 -19.08 -9.43 -6.12
C VAL A 129 -18.88 -10.80 -6.76
N TRP A 130 -19.62 -11.10 -7.84
CA TRP A 130 -19.56 -12.42 -8.46
C TRP A 130 -18.20 -12.72 -9.09
N SER A 131 -17.57 -11.75 -9.75
CA SER A 131 -16.21 -11.94 -10.28
C SER A 131 -15.19 -12.09 -9.17
N GLY A 132 -15.35 -11.38 -8.04
CA GLY A 132 -14.49 -11.55 -6.87
C GLY A 132 -14.57 -12.97 -6.31
N LEU A 133 -15.77 -13.52 -6.13
CA LEU A 133 -15.98 -14.89 -5.68
C LEU A 133 -15.43 -15.91 -6.68
N LEU A 134 -15.65 -15.70 -7.99
CA LEU A 134 -15.10 -16.55 -9.04
C LEU A 134 -13.57 -16.57 -9.00
N TRP A 135 -12.93 -15.40 -8.97
CA TRP A 135 -11.47 -15.32 -8.91
C TRP A 135 -10.91 -15.90 -7.63
N LEU A 136 -11.58 -15.67 -6.50
CA LEU A 136 -11.18 -16.24 -5.21
C LEU A 136 -11.18 -17.77 -5.29
N GLY A 137 -12.26 -18.39 -5.77
CA GLY A 137 -12.32 -19.84 -5.95
C GLY A 137 -11.27 -20.37 -6.93
N LEU A 138 -11.13 -19.74 -8.11
CA LEU A 138 -10.18 -20.18 -9.13
C LEU A 138 -8.73 -20.09 -8.65
N LEU A 139 -8.32 -18.96 -8.07
CA LEU A 139 -6.93 -18.74 -7.65
C LEU A 139 -6.58 -19.45 -6.34
N PHE A 140 -7.57 -19.68 -5.46
CA PHE A 140 -7.41 -20.54 -4.29
C PHE A 140 -7.12 -22.00 -4.69
N CYS A 141 -7.85 -22.51 -5.69
CA CYS A 141 -7.67 -23.87 -6.19
C CYS A 141 -6.49 -24.01 -7.15
N LEU A 142 -5.99 -22.93 -7.75
CA LEU A 142 -4.93 -22.98 -8.77
C LEU A 142 -3.70 -23.79 -8.33
N PRO A 143 -3.17 -23.64 -7.09
CA PRO A 143 -2.02 -24.42 -6.64
C PRO A 143 -2.27 -25.93 -6.57
N MET A 144 -3.53 -26.36 -6.49
CA MET A 144 -3.88 -27.79 -6.44
C MET A 144 -3.56 -28.49 -7.77
N LEU A 145 -3.48 -27.77 -8.89
CA LEU A 145 -3.15 -28.33 -10.21
C LEU A 145 -1.72 -28.86 -10.31
N TYR A 146 -0.79 -28.26 -9.56
CA TYR A 146 0.62 -28.65 -9.54
C TYR A 146 1.07 -29.19 -8.18
N SER A 147 0.12 -29.44 -7.27
CA SER A 147 0.37 -30.05 -5.95
C SER A 147 -0.77 -31.02 -5.58
N SER A 148 -1.30 -30.96 -4.36
CA SER A 148 -2.47 -31.73 -3.92
C SER A 148 -3.42 -30.88 -3.09
N THR A 149 -4.70 -31.25 -3.06
CA THR A 149 -5.72 -30.53 -2.28
C THR A 149 -5.36 -30.46 -0.79
N ASP A 150 -4.95 -31.59 -0.21
CA ASP A 150 -4.57 -31.67 1.22
C ASP A 150 -3.36 -30.78 1.53
N TYR A 151 -2.38 -30.74 0.63
CA TYR A 151 -1.23 -29.84 0.76
C TYR A 151 -1.65 -28.37 0.70
N VAL A 152 -2.47 -27.96 -0.28
CA VAL A 152 -2.90 -26.56 -0.40
C VAL A 152 -3.68 -26.09 0.83
N ILE A 153 -4.60 -26.92 1.35
CA ILE A 153 -5.37 -26.60 2.55
C ILE A 153 -4.42 -26.47 3.77
N SER A 154 -3.47 -27.39 3.94
CA SER A 154 -2.51 -27.30 5.04
C SER A 154 -1.64 -26.05 4.94
N GLN A 155 -1.20 -25.65 3.73
CA GLN A 155 -0.40 -24.43 3.55
C GLN A 155 -1.16 -23.14 3.91
N TYR A 156 -2.48 -23.08 3.73
CA TYR A 156 -3.27 -21.94 4.21
C TYR A 156 -3.35 -21.88 5.74
N TYR A 157 -3.41 -23.04 6.41
CA TYR A 157 -3.36 -23.12 7.87
C TYR A 157 -1.98 -22.75 8.42
N GLU A 158 -0.91 -23.27 7.83
CA GLU A 158 0.46 -22.92 8.17
C GLU A 158 0.75 -21.43 7.95
N TRP A 159 0.18 -20.84 6.89
CA TRP A 159 0.29 -19.41 6.66
C TRP A 159 -0.35 -18.58 7.79
N TYR A 160 -1.51 -19.00 8.32
CA TYR A 160 -2.13 -18.37 9.48
C TYR A 160 -1.26 -18.46 10.74
N ILE A 161 -0.68 -19.63 11.02
CA ILE A 161 0.25 -19.81 12.15
C ILE A 161 1.46 -18.88 12.00
N SER A 162 2.13 -18.94 10.84
CA SER A 162 3.33 -18.14 10.56
C SER A 162 3.07 -16.64 10.70
N LEU A 163 1.91 -16.15 10.26
CA LEU A 163 1.54 -14.73 10.43
C LEU A 163 1.24 -14.37 11.88
N SER A 164 0.64 -15.28 12.65
CA SER A 164 0.35 -15.07 14.07
C SER A 164 1.62 -14.97 14.90
N GLU A 165 2.57 -15.88 14.66
CA GLU A 165 3.90 -15.86 15.29
C GLU A 165 4.68 -14.61 14.88
N LYS A 166 4.68 -14.27 13.59
CA LYS A 166 5.32 -13.05 13.08
C LYS A 166 4.74 -11.79 13.72
N ASN A 167 3.43 -11.72 13.91
CA ASN A 167 2.83 -10.58 14.58
C ASN A 167 3.35 -10.43 16.02
N GLY A 168 3.54 -11.54 16.74
CA GLY A 168 4.20 -11.54 18.05
C GLY A 168 5.62 -10.99 17.99
N SER A 169 6.46 -11.47 17.06
CA SER A 169 7.84 -10.99 16.91
C SER A 169 7.94 -9.52 16.49
N ASN A 170 6.99 -9.03 15.68
CA ASN A 170 6.95 -7.64 15.26
C ASN A 170 6.73 -6.67 16.43
N LEU A 171 6.08 -7.15 17.50
CA LEU A 171 5.78 -6.37 18.70
C LEU A 171 6.92 -6.40 19.73
N ASP A 172 7.93 -7.26 19.55
CA ASP A 172 9.05 -7.32 20.47
C ASP A 172 9.92 -6.06 20.36
N THR A 173 9.97 -5.28 21.43
CA THR A 173 10.78 -4.06 21.54
C THR A 173 11.99 -4.24 22.46
N SER A 174 12.22 -5.46 22.96
CA SER A 174 13.37 -5.76 23.83
C SER A 174 14.70 -5.73 23.07
N HIS A 175 14.66 -5.87 21.75
CA HIS A 175 15.81 -5.86 20.86
C HIS A 175 15.66 -4.84 19.71
N TYR A 176 16.76 -4.59 19.01
CA TYR A 176 16.75 -3.76 17.79
C TYR A 176 15.80 -4.38 16.75
N ASN A 177 14.69 -3.70 16.48
CA ASN A 177 13.60 -4.23 15.67
C ASN A 177 13.30 -3.33 14.45
N LEU A 178 13.53 -3.90 13.27
CA LEU A 178 13.28 -3.31 11.95
C LEU A 178 11.84 -3.51 11.44
N GLN A 179 11.03 -4.25 12.19
CA GLN A 179 9.59 -4.39 12.01
C GLN A 179 8.83 -3.31 12.79
N ASN A 180 7.52 -3.25 12.60
CA ASN A 180 6.62 -2.32 13.26
C ASN A 180 7.11 -0.87 13.22
N LEU A 181 7.69 -0.46 12.09
CA LEU A 181 8.04 0.93 11.80
C LEU A 181 6.80 1.72 11.37
N SER A 182 5.69 1.55 12.08
CA SER A 182 4.35 2.07 11.77
C SER A 182 3.90 3.10 12.81
N LEU A 183 2.68 3.63 12.68
CA LEU A 183 2.10 4.48 13.73
C LEU A 183 1.88 3.70 15.02
N LEU A 184 1.53 2.41 14.91
CA LEU A 184 1.41 1.52 16.06
C LEU A 184 2.74 1.45 16.82
N GLY A 185 3.82 1.12 16.12
CA GLY A 185 5.14 1.06 16.73
C GLY A 185 5.62 2.40 17.26
N PHE A 186 5.30 3.52 16.61
CA PHE A 186 5.62 4.85 17.14
C PHE A 186 4.97 5.07 18.50
N LEU A 187 3.67 4.82 18.64
CA LEU A 187 2.94 5.00 19.89
C LEU A 187 3.43 4.07 21.00
N GLN A 188 3.73 2.80 20.65
CA GLN A 188 4.21 1.80 21.59
C GLN A 188 5.64 2.12 22.07
N ARG A 189 6.57 2.36 21.14
CA ARG A 189 8.00 2.57 21.46
C ARG A 189 8.28 3.89 22.16
N THR A 190 7.42 4.89 21.99
CA THR A 190 7.49 6.17 22.72
C THR A 190 6.80 6.12 24.08
N GLY A 191 6.04 5.05 24.39
CA GLY A 191 5.26 4.93 25.62
C GLY A 191 3.99 5.79 25.65
N ILE A 192 3.61 6.43 24.54
CA ILE A 192 2.40 7.27 24.45
C ILE A 192 1.14 6.40 24.61
N TYR A 193 1.09 5.25 23.94
CA TYR A 193 -0.06 4.35 23.98
C TYR A 193 0.30 2.93 23.52
N ASN A 194 -0.19 1.90 24.23
CA ASN A 194 0.22 0.51 23.99
C ASN A 194 -0.93 -0.48 23.72
N ASN A 195 -2.06 -0.01 23.17
CA ASN A 195 -3.14 -0.91 22.74
C ASN A 195 -3.42 -0.76 21.24
N ASN A 196 -2.82 -1.65 20.45
CA ASN A 196 -2.94 -1.61 18.99
C ASN A 196 -4.37 -1.76 18.49
N LEU A 197 -5.21 -2.57 19.16
CA LEU A 197 -6.60 -2.77 18.74
C LEU A 197 -7.40 -1.46 18.83
N VAL A 198 -7.20 -0.68 19.90
CA VAL A 198 -7.87 0.62 20.05
C VAL A 198 -7.37 1.62 19.01
N VAL A 199 -6.05 1.67 18.74
CA VAL A 199 -5.49 2.56 17.72
C VAL A 199 -6.00 2.21 16.32
N ILE A 200 -6.04 0.92 15.98
CA ILE A 200 -6.58 0.42 14.71
C ILE A 200 -8.07 0.75 14.62
N ALA A 201 -8.85 0.54 15.69
CA ALA A 201 -10.28 0.86 15.70
C ALA A 201 -10.53 2.36 15.45
N ILE A 202 -9.78 3.25 16.11
CA ILE A 202 -9.83 4.69 15.85
C ILE A 202 -9.44 5.00 14.41
N GLY A 203 -8.36 4.39 13.91
CA GLY A 203 -7.91 4.51 12.54
C GLY A 203 -8.99 4.11 11.53
N LEU A 204 -9.70 3.00 11.77
CA LEU A 204 -10.80 2.52 10.94
C LEU A 204 -12.00 3.46 10.97
N VAL A 205 -12.35 4.00 12.14
CA VAL A 205 -13.41 5.02 12.26
C VAL A 205 -13.05 6.24 11.43
N LEU A 206 -11.85 6.81 11.63
CA LEU A 206 -11.37 7.97 10.87
C LEU A 206 -11.31 7.69 9.36
N PHE A 207 -10.81 6.51 8.96
CA PHE A 207 -10.80 6.05 7.58
C PHE A 207 -12.21 5.95 6.99
N ALA A 208 -13.20 5.55 7.80
CA ALA A 208 -14.58 5.38 7.38
C ALA A 208 -15.34 6.71 7.25
N LEU A 209 -14.98 7.76 8.02
CA LEU A 209 -15.67 9.05 8.02
C LEU A 209 -15.87 9.66 6.62
N PRO A 210 -14.86 9.69 5.73
CA PRO A 210 -15.05 10.17 4.36
C PRO A 210 -16.19 9.50 3.58
N TYR A 211 -16.51 8.23 3.85
CA TYR A 211 -17.60 7.56 3.13
C TYR A 211 -18.97 8.18 3.41
N LEU A 212 -19.15 8.93 4.50
CA LEU A 212 -20.40 9.65 4.75
C LEU A 212 -20.67 10.75 3.68
N ARG A 213 -19.64 11.16 2.93
CA ARG A 213 -19.72 12.21 1.90
C ARG A 213 -20.13 11.65 0.54
N ILE A 214 -21.26 10.94 0.46
CA ILE A 214 -21.75 10.25 -0.76
C ILE A 214 -21.80 11.18 -1.98
N ASN A 215 -22.22 12.44 -1.80
CA ASN A 215 -22.28 13.44 -2.89
C ASN A 215 -20.92 13.73 -3.54
N GLN A 216 -19.80 13.46 -2.85
CA GLN A 216 -18.45 13.68 -3.35
C GLN A 216 -17.92 12.49 -4.16
N TYR A 217 -18.57 11.32 -4.13
CA TYR A 217 -18.08 10.11 -4.77
C TYR A 217 -17.95 10.25 -6.29
N LYS A 218 -18.76 11.12 -6.91
CA LYS A 218 -18.68 11.44 -8.34
C LYS A 218 -17.35 12.10 -8.74
N ASN A 219 -16.69 12.77 -7.81
CA ASN A 219 -15.47 13.54 -8.07
C ASN A 219 -14.25 12.61 -8.09
N LEU A 220 -13.52 12.59 -9.21
CA LEU A 220 -12.33 11.74 -9.35
C LEU A 220 -11.25 12.01 -8.29
N LYS A 221 -11.02 13.29 -7.96
CA LYS A 221 -10.03 13.67 -6.94
C LYS A 221 -10.39 13.09 -5.55
N PHE A 222 -11.67 13.00 -5.22
CA PHE A 222 -12.11 12.35 -3.97
C PHE A 222 -11.75 10.86 -3.98
N ARG A 223 -12.02 10.16 -5.08
CA ARG A 223 -11.69 8.74 -5.24
C ARG A 223 -10.16 8.50 -5.21
N LEU A 224 -9.37 9.40 -5.81
CA LEU A 224 -7.90 9.38 -5.74
C LEU A 224 -7.37 9.65 -4.32
N LEU A 225 -7.98 10.57 -3.55
CA LEU A 225 -7.61 10.79 -2.16
C LEU A 225 -7.97 9.58 -1.28
N LEU A 226 -9.08 8.88 -1.56
CA LEU A 226 -9.37 7.62 -0.89
C LEU A 226 -8.30 6.57 -1.19
N LEU A 227 -7.88 6.43 -2.45
CA LEU A 227 -6.78 5.54 -2.85
C LEU A 227 -5.48 5.88 -2.10
N ALA A 228 -5.14 7.16 -2.00
CA ALA A 228 -4.00 7.63 -1.20
C ALA A 228 -4.16 7.26 0.28
N SER A 229 -5.34 7.49 0.85
CA SER A 229 -5.67 7.14 2.24
C SER A 229 -5.51 5.64 2.51
N VAL A 230 -6.06 4.78 1.66
CA VAL A 230 -5.93 3.31 1.76
C VAL A 230 -4.46 2.88 1.73
N SER A 231 -3.69 3.47 0.81
CA SER A 231 -2.28 3.12 0.60
C SER A 231 -1.42 3.48 1.82
N ILE A 232 -1.64 4.66 2.41
CA ILE A 232 -0.92 5.09 3.61
C ILE A 232 -1.41 4.31 4.86
N PHE A 233 -2.71 4.07 4.96
CA PHE A 233 -3.33 3.31 6.06
C PHE A 233 -2.70 1.92 6.22
N LEU A 234 -2.47 1.20 5.10
CA LEU A 234 -1.82 -0.11 5.09
C LEU A 234 -0.49 -0.14 5.84
N CYS A 235 0.32 0.92 5.73
CA CYS A 235 1.61 1.00 6.42
C CYS A 235 1.46 1.47 7.87
N LEU A 236 0.58 2.44 8.13
CA LEU A 236 0.46 3.04 9.46
C LEU A 236 -0.14 2.10 10.51
N PHE A 237 -1.06 1.24 10.09
CA PHE A 237 -1.84 0.38 10.99
C PHE A 237 -1.49 -1.11 10.83
N SER A 238 -0.24 -1.41 10.44
CA SER A 238 0.30 -2.77 10.36
C SER A 238 1.56 -2.91 11.23
N THR A 239 1.61 -3.98 12.02
CA THR A 239 2.81 -4.36 12.78
C THR A 239 3.92 -4.90 11.87
N GLY A 240 3.57 -5.37 10.67
CA GLY A 240 4.53 -5.88 9.68
C GLY A 240 5.13 -4.80 8.77
N THR A 241 5.03 -3.53 9.15
CA THR A 241 5.60 -2.42 8.37
C THR A 241 7.10 -2.32 8.60
N GLU A 242 7.84 -2.42 7.51
CA GLU A 242 9.30 -2.26 7.44
C GLU A 242 9.66 -1.06 6.56
N ASN A 243 10.95 -0.73 6.48
CA ASN A 243 11.44 0.33 5.59
C ASN A 243 11.07 0.14 4.12
N SER A 244 11.05 -1.10 3.64
CA SER A 244 10.66 -1.46 2.27
C SER A 244 9.14 -1.41 2.02
N THR A 245 8.33 -1.48 3.08
CA THR A 245 6.86 -1.47 2.97
C THR A 245 6.37 -0.08 2.59
N TYR A 246 7.14 0.96 2.92
CA TYR A 246 6.78 2.36 2.67
C TYR A 246 6.59 2.73 1.21
N ILE A 247 7.07 1.94 0.23
CA ILE A 247 6.69 2.16 -1.18
C ILE A 247 5.17 2.25 -1.38
N ILE A 248 4.39 1.47 -0.62
CA ILE A 248 2.93 1.53 -0.64
C ILE A 248 2.44 2.93 -0.22
N ALA A 249 2.93 3.43 0.92
CA ALA A 249 2.56 4.74 1.43
C ALA A 249 3.05 5.89 0.53
N TYR A 250 4.27 5.83 0.00
CA TYR A 250 4.85 6.93 -0.78
C TYR A 250 4.24 7.09 -2.17
N VAL A 251 3.76 6.01 -2.79
CA VAL A 251 2.87 6.12 -3.94
C VAL A 251 1.57 6.85 -3.55
N GLY A 252 0.98 6.51 -2.40
CA GLY A 252 -0.19 7.21 -1.86
C GLY A 252 0.07 8.70 -1.58
N ILE A 253 1.21 9.04 -0.97
CA ILE A 253 1.64 10.43 -0.73
C ILE A 253 1.80 11.18 -2.05
N GLY A 254 2.40 10.55 -3.07
CA GLY A 254 2.49 11.11 -4.40
C GLY A 254 1.12 11.43 -5.00
N ILE A 255 0.17 10.49 -4.89
CA ILE A 255 -1.21 10.67 -5.38
C ILE A 255 -1.93 11.79 -4.63
N TRP A 256 -1.80 11.86 -3.30
CA TRP A 256 -2.33 12.96 -2.50
C TRP A 256 -1.76 14.30 -2.96
N PHE A 257 -0.44 14.41 -3.09
CA PHE A 257 0.22 15.68 -3.39
C PHE A 257 -0.22 16.28 -4.73
N VAL A 258 -0.45 15.44 -5.74
CA VAL A 258 -0.92 15.90 -7.07
C VAL A 258 -2.43 16.07 -7.18
N SER A 259 -3.21 15.49 -6.26
CA SER A 259 -4.69 15.44 -6.36
C SER A 259 -5.42 16.28 -5.31
N THR A 260 -4.74 16.66 -4.23
CA THR A 260 -5.30 17.40 -3.09
C THR A 260 -6.04 18.67 -3.53
N PRO A 261 -7.30 18.89 -3.07
CA PRO A 261 -8.02 20.14 -3.29
C PRO A 261 -7.53 21.26 -2.37
N ASN A 262 -6.68 20.97 -1.38
CA ASN A 262 -6.22 21.94 -0.40
C ASN A 262 -5.41 23.06 -1.08
N LYS A 263 -5.86 24.30 -0.92
CA LYS A 263 -5.23 25.50 -1.51
C LYS A 263 -4.04 26.00 -0.68
N ASN A 264 -3.88 25.54 0.57
CA ASN A 264 -2.74 25.91 1.42
C ASN A 264 -1.44 25.26 0.92
N LYS A 265 -0.71 25.98 0.08
CA LYS A 265 0.56 25.51 -0.51
C LYS A 265 1.64 25.28 0.55
N THR A 266 1.72 26.15 1.56
CA THR A 266 2.72 26.08 2.62
C THR A 266 2.60 24.78 3.41
N LEU A 267 1.39 24.44 3.87
CA LEU A 267 1.15 23.19 4.58
C LEU A 267 1.55 21.96 3.74
N LYS A 268 1.13 21.94 2.46
CA LYS A 268 1.47 20.83 1.55
C LYS A 268 2.97 20.65 1.36
N ILE A 269 3.71 21.74 1.18
CA ILE A 269 5.16 21.71 1.01
C ILE A 269 5.83 21.26 2.31
N ILE A 270 5.40 21.74 3.47
CA ILE A 270 5.95 21.31 4.76
C ILE A 270 5.74 19.81 4.94
N LEU A 271 4.51 19.31 4.77
CA LEU A 271 4.20 17.90 4.91
C LEU A 271 4.98 17.03 3.92
N LEU A 272 5.07 17.45 2.65
CA LEU A 272 5.86 16.73 1.65
C LEU A 272 7.35 16.72 2.02
N SER A 273 7.93 17.85 2.42
CA SER A 273 9.34 17.92 2.83
C SER A 273 9.62 16.99 4.02
N LEU A 274 8.74 16.96 5.02
CA LEU A 274 8.86 16.03 6.15
C LEU A 274 8.76 14.57 5.69
N ALA A 275 7.87 14.26 4.74
CA ALA A 275 7.82 12.93 4.15
C ALA A 275 9.11 12.59 3.39
N ILE A 276 9.65 13.47 2.55
CA ILE A 276 10.92 13.19 1.86
C ILE A 276 12.07 12.95 2.86
N LEU A 277 12.15 13.72 3.94
CA LEU A 277 13.12 13.47 5.02
C LEU A 277 12.91 12.10 5.69
N ALA A 278 11.66 11.70 5.93
CA ALA A 278 11.33 10.37 6.44
C ALA A 278 11.63 9.24 5.43
N SER A 279 11.50 9.49 4.12
CA SER A 279 11.88 8.52 3.08
C SER A 279 13.38 8.25 3.13
N LEU A 280 14.18 9.31 3.29
CA LEU A 280 15.64 9.25 3.37
C LEU A 280 16.17 8.72 4.71
N SER A 281 15.32 8.61 5.73
CA SER A 281 15.71 8.21 7.09
C SER A 281 16.44 6.85 7.22
N PRO A 282 16.22 5.85 6.35
CA PRO A 282 16.97 4.58 6.40
C PRO A 282 18.38 4.68 5.81
N THR A 283 18.69 5.75 5.09
CA THR A 283 19.99 5.96 4.41
C THR A 283 21.08 6.41 5.38
N ASP A 284 22.32 6.35 4.92
CA ASP A 284 23.48 6.82 5.71
C ASP A 284 23.48 8.34 5.97
N ILE A 285 22.63 9.12 5.27
CA ILE A 285 22.43 10.55 5.55
C ILE A 285 22.02 10.77 7.01
N PHE A 286 21.24 9.84 7.57
CA PHE A 286 20.73 9.92 8.93
C PHE A 286 21.47 9.01 9.92
N LYS A 287 22.62 8.44 9.55
CA LYS A 287 23.36 7.46 10.38
C LYS A 287 23.51 7.86 11.86
N PRO A 288 23.81 9.12 12.24
CA PRO A 288 23.91 9.49 13.66
C PRO A 288 22.59 9.37 14.45
N LEU A 289 21.45 9.47 13.77
CA LEU A 289 20.11 9.51 14.36
C LEU A 289 19.30 8.23 14.09
N LYS A 290 19.70 7.43 13.09
CA LYS A 290 18.93 6.34 12.52
C LYS A 290 18.59 5.28 13.56
N GLU A 291 19.59 4.67 14.20
CA GLU A 291 19.38 3.59 15.16
C GLU A 291 18.86 4.14 16.49
N SER A 292 19.50 5.21 16.99
CA SER A 292 19.27 5.79 18.32
C SER A 292 17.91 6.46 18.49
N TYR A 293 17.33 7.01 17.41
CA TYR A 293 16.05 7.72 17.45
C TYR A 293 15.06 7.19 16.43
N ILE A 294 15.42 7.14 15.14
CA ILE A 294 14.44 6.92 14.07
C ILE A 294 13.86 5.51 14.14
N ILE A 295 14.71 4.50 14.23
CA ILE A 295 14.31 3.09 14.34
C ILE A 295 13.80 2.82 15.75
N ARG A 296 14.52 3.28 16.78
CA ARG A 296 14.14 3.10 18.18
C ARG A 296 12.70 3.56 18.47
N TYR A 297 12.27 4.67 17.90
CA TYR A 297 10.91 5.21 18.13
C TYR A 297 9.99 5.12 16.92
N SER A 298 10.37 4.39 15.86
CA SER A 298 9.58 4.30 14.61
C SER A 298 9.20 5.67 14.02
N LEU A 299 10.08 6.68 14.14
CA LEU A 299 9.78 8.07 13.79
C LEU A 299 9.45 8.28 12.31
N ARG A 300 9.90 7.37 11.44
CA ARG A 300 9.58 7.39 10.01
C ARG A 300 8.06 7.42 9.74
N ALA A 301 7.26 6.84 10.63
CA ALA A 301 5.80 6.80 10.49
C ALA A 301 5.12 8.15 10.70
N VAL A 302 5.79 9.11 11.38
CA VAL A 302 5.16 10.37 11.79
C VAL A 302 4.77 11.24 10.60
N PRO A 303 5.64 11.54 9.61
CA PRO A 303 5.21 12.37 8.49
C PRO A 303 4.10 11.75 7.62
N PRO A 304 4.14 10.44 7.27
CA PRO A 304 3.02 9.77 6.61
C PRO A 304 1.72 9.81 7.42
N ALA A 305 1.79 9.70 8.75
CA ALA A 305 0.61 9.82 9.62
C ALA A 305 0.00 11.24 9.59
N LEU A 306 0.82 12.29 9.60
CA LEU A 306 0.33 13.67 9.46
C LEU A 306 -0.32 13.91 8.09
N ILE A 307 0.26 13.37 7.01
CA ILE A 307 -0.34 13.43 5.67
C ILE A 307 -1.66 12.66 5.66
N TRP A 308 -1.72 11.48 6.26
CA TRP A 308 -2.94 10.69 6.33
C TRP A 308 -4.07 11.44 7.06
N LEU A 309 -3.78 12.07 8.21
CA LEU A 309 -4.74 12.92 8.91
C LEU A 309 -5.17 14.13 8.07
N SER A 310 -4.26 14.74 7.31
CA SER A 310 -4.60 15.80 6.33
C SER A 310 -5.55 15.27 5.27
N ILE A 311 -5.31 14.07 4.71
CA ILE A 311 -6.20 13.45 3.72
C ILE A 311 -7.60 13.24 4.31
N ILE A 312 -7.70 12.66 5.52
CA ILE A 312 -9.00 12.45 6.19
C ILE A 312 -9.72 13.80 6.37
N TRP A 313 -9.02 14.82 6.87
CA TRP A 313 -9.60 16.15 7.03
C TRP A 313 -10.06 16.76 5.70
N GLU A 314 -9.23 16.71 4.66
CA GLU A 314 -9.56 17.22 3.33
C GLU A 314 -10.80 16.53 2.75
N MET A 315 -10.89 15.21 2.88
CA MET A 315 -12.03 14.43 2.37
C MET A 315 -13.33 14.70 3.15
N CYS A 316 -13.24 14.96 4.45
CA CYS A 316 -14.40 15.26 5.27
C CYS A 316 -14.92 16.69 5.05
N PHE A 317 -14.03 17.67 4.89
CA PHE A 317 -14.41 19.09 5.01
C PHE A 317 -14.29 19.91 3.72
N LEU A 318 -13.50 19.49 2.73
CA LEU A 318 -13.37 20.25 1.47
C LEU A 318 -14.33 19.76 0.39
N ASN A 319 -14.70 20.66 -0.53
CA ASN A 319 -15.48 20.32 -1.71
C ASN A 319 -14.55 20.03 -2.90
N PHE A 320 -14.83 18.95 -3.63
CA PHE A 320 -14.04 18.48 -4.76
C PHE A 320 -14.65 18.87 -6.13
N GLU A 321 -15.79 19.58 -6.13
CA GLU A 321 -16.49 20.04 -7.34
C GLU A 321 -15.79 21.22 -8.06
N GLU A 322 -14.96 22.00 -7.35
CA GLU A 322 -14.22 23.09 -7.99
C GLU A 322 -13.08 22.52 -8.87
N ASN A 323 -13.22 22.66 -10.19
CA ASN A 323 -12.18 22.76 -11.25
C ASN A 323 -12.37 21.86 -12.50
N GLU A 324 -13.56 21.76 -13.09
CA GLU A 324 -13.68 21.42 -14.52
C GLU A 324 -13.80 22.67 -15.42
N GLU A 325 -14.50 23.72 -14.96
CA GLU A 325 -14.67 24.96 -15.74
C GLU A 325 -13.34 25.69 -16.03
N ASN A 326 -12.40 25.74 -15.07
CA ASN A 326 -11.09 26.35 -15.27
C ASN A 326 -10.15 25.57 -16.21
N ARG A 327 -10.44 24.29 -16.47
CA ARG A 327 -9.61 23.47 -17.37
C ARG A 327 -10.01 23.66 -18.83
N TYR A 328 -11.30 23.89 -19.10
CA TYR A 328 -11.80 24.28 -20.42
C TYR A 328 -11.30 25.66 -20.86
N HIS A 329 -11.24 26.64 -19.95
CA HIS A 329 -10.69 27.97 -20.27
C HIS A 329 -9.17 28.01 -20.48
N ARG A 330 -8.41 27.08 -19.89
CA ARG A 330 -6.95 26.98 -20.11
C ARG A 330 -6.55 26.11 -21.30
N SER A 331 -7.48 25.40 -21.94
CA SER A 331 -7.23 24.65 -23.18
C SER A 331 -7.69 25.41 -24.43
N VAL A 332 -8.32 26.58 -24.26
CA VAL A 332 -8.85 27.43 -25.34
C VAL A 332 -8.07 28.75 -25.47
N LEU A 333 -7.09 28.97 -24.59
CA LEU A 333 -6.06 30.01 -24.67
C LEU A 333 -4.69 29.32 -24.81
#